data_AF-A0A4U0UWT0-F1
#
_entry.id   AF-A0A4U0UWT0-F1
#
_cell.length_a   1.000
_cell.length_b   1.000
_cell.length_c   1.000
_cell.angle_alpha   90.00
_cell.angle_beta   90.00
_cell.angle_gamma   90.00
#
_symmetry.space_group_name_H-M   'P 1'
#
loop_
_entity.id
_entity.type
_entity.pdbx_description
1 polymer ?
#
loop_
_entity_poly.entity_id
_entity_poly.type
_entity_poly.pdbx_seq_one_letter_code
_entity_poly.pdbx_strand_id
1 'polypeptide(L)'
;INNTAADGQYPEYNTLGGVPDFYFLAGPSPVRVAQQNSETVGKAALMPYWALGFHQCCYGMRDVYVVIEVAANYSAAGIPIETMWTYVDYVYLRRVFTLDPNRFPLRIDNAFMEWSNDSIYQGVVWPGVTGFPDWFALST
;
A
#
# COMPACT_ATOMS: atom_id res chain seq x y z
N ILE A 1 18.71 -34.31 4.24
CA ILE A 1 18.36 -33.31 3.21
C ILE A 1 19.12 -33.73 1.97
N ASN A 2 18.40 -34.14 0.93
CA ASN A 2 18.86 -34.88 -0.26
C ASN A 2 20.38 -35.05 -0.44
N ASN A 3 20.89 -36.22 -0.07
CA ASN A 3 22.26 -36.67 -0.37
C ASN A 3 22.20 -38.04 -1.08
N THR A 4 21.57 -38.06 -2.25
CA THR A 4 21.53 -39.24 -3.12
C THR A 4 22.50 -39.04 -4.28
N ALA A 5 23.25 -40.08 -4.62
CA ALA A 5 24.31 -40.06 -5.63
C ALA A 5 23.83 -39.85 -7.09
N ALA A 6 22.54 -39.56 -7.29
CA ALA A 6 21.93 -39.39 -8.60
C ALA A 6 21.94 -37.90 -8.97
N ASP A 7 22.50 -37.58 -10.14
CA ASP A 7 22.51 -36.23 -10.71
C ASP A 7 21.08 -35.83 -11.10
N GLY A 8 20.42 -35.06 -10.24
CA GLY A 8 19.03 -34.64 -10.43
C GLY A 8 18.61 -33.56 -9.44
N GLN A 9 17.79 -32.63 -9.91
CA GLN A 9 17.22 -31.56 -9.08
C GLN A 9 15.82 -31.98 -8.62
N TYR A 10 15.63 -32.08 -7.30
CA TYR A 10 14.36 -32.47 -6.71
C TYR A 10 13.90 -31.41 -5.70
N PRO A 11 12.62 -30.99 -5.73
CA PRO A 11 12.04 -30.20 -4.64
C PRO A 11 11.78 -31.09 -3.42
N GLU A 12 12.17 -30.64 -2.22
CA GLU A 12 11.90 -31.28 -0.93
C GLU A 12 11.02 -30.33 -0.09
N TYR A 13 9.85 -30.79 0.37
CA TYR A 13 8.92 -30.01 1.20
C TYR A 13 8.98 -30.50 2.64
N ASN A 14 9.47 -29.67 3.56
CA ASN A 14 9.56 -29.98 4.99
C ASN A 14 8.64 -29.05 5.79
N THR A 15 7.54 -29.59 6.31
CA THR A 15 6.52 -28.84 7.07
C THR A 15 6.50 -29.28 8.53
N LEU A 16 6.24 -28.36 9.47
CA LEU A 16 6.17 -28.66 10.91
C LEU A 16 4.89 -29.41 11.35
N GLY A 17 3.84 -29.42 10.52
CA GLY A 17 2.56 -30.06 10.82
C GLY A 17 1.48 -29.72 9.77
N GLY A 18 0.25 -30.19 9.99
CA GLY A 18 -0.85 -30.10 9.01
C GLY A 18 -0.95 -31.34 8.12
N VAL A 19 -1.68 -31.22 7.00
CA VAL A 19 -1.81 -32.28 5.99
C VAL A 19 -1.22 -31.79 4.66
N PRO A 20 -0.42 -32.60 3.95
CA PRO A 20 -0.02 -32.27 2.59
C PRO A 20 -1.24 -32.33 1.65
N ASP A 21 -1.69 -31.17 1.17
CA ASP A 21 -2.75 -31.03 0.16
C ASP A 21 -2.16 -30.41 -1.12
N PHE A 22 -2.11 -31.18 -2.20
CA PHE A 22 -1.40 -30.81 -3.43
C PHE A 22 -2.36 -30.59 -4.60
N TYR A 23 -2.13 -29.50 -5.32
CA TYR A 23 -2.82 -29.15 -6.55
C TYR A 23 -1.80 -29.11 -7.70
N PHE A 24 -2.01 -29.94 -8.72
CA PHE A 24 -1.16 -29.98 -9.92
C PHE A 24 -1.89 -29.33 -11.09
N LEU A 25 -1.25 -28.33 -11.70
CA LEU A 25 -1.83 -27.49 -12.74
C LEU A 25 -0.98 -27.62 -14.00
N ALA A 26 -1.57 -28.16 -15.08
CA ALA A 26 -0.86 -28.55 -16.31
C ALA A 26 -1.41 -27.82 -17.54
N GLY A 27 -1.53 -26.48 -17.45
CA GLY A 27 -1.90 -25.65 -18.59
C GLY A 27 -0.87 -25.73 -19.72
N PRO A 28 -1.28 -25.64 -21.01
CA PRO A 28 -0.37 -25.79 -22.15
C PRO A 28 0.64 -24.64 -22.33
N SER A 29 0.55 -23.60 -21.50
CA SER A 29 1.50 -22.48 -21.45
C SER A 29 1.58 -21.89 -20.04
N PRO A 30 2.65 -21.14 -19.70
CA PRO A 30 2.78 -20.50 -18.39
C PRO A 30 1.59 -19.61 -18.01
N VAL A 31 1.01 -18.90 -18.98
CA VAL A 31 -0.19 -18.06 -18.77
C VAL A 31 -1.39 -18.92 -18.38
N ARG A 32 -1.58 -20.09 -19.00
CA ARG A 32 -2.69 -20.99 -18.67
C ARG A 32 -2.51 -21.63 -17.29
N VAL A 33 -1.29 -21.99 -16.91
CA VAL A 33 -1.00 -22.47 -15.55
C VAL A 33 -1.34 -21.40 -14.51
N ALA A 34 -0.95 -20.14 -14.74
CA ALA A 34 -1.28 -19.03 -13.84
C ALA A 34 -2.80 -18.79 -13.72
N GLN A 35 -3.55 -18.91 -14.82
CA GLN A 35 -5.01 -18.81 -14.81
C GLN A 35 -5.66 -19.95 -14.00
N GLN A 36 -5.25 -21.20 -14.23
CA GLN A 36 -5.74 -22.35 -13.46
C GLN A 36 -5.44 -22.22 -11.96
N ASN A 37 -4.28 -21.65 -11.62
CA ASN A 37 -3.94 -21.39 -10.23
C ASN A 37 -4.91 -20.37 -9.62
N SER A 38 -5.17 -19.28 -10.33
CA SER A 38 -6.13 -18.27 -9.88
C SER A 38 -7.57 -18.80 -9.81
N GLU A 39 -7.98 -19.73 -10.67
CA GLU A 39 -9.29 -20.38 -10.58
C GLU A 39 -9.39 -21.29 -9.34
N THR A 40 -8.28 -21.89 -8.92
CA THR A 40 -8.20 -22.73 -7.71
C THR A 40 -8.19 -21.91 -6.42
N VAL A 41 -7.30 -20.90 -6.33
CA VAL A 41 -7.09 -20.12 -5.08
C VAL A 41 -7.96 -18.88 -4.96
N GLY A 42 -8.62 -18.47 -6.05
CA GLY A 42 -9.40 -17.24 -6.13
C GLY A 42 -8.78 -16.21 -7.09
N LYS A 43 -9.66 -15.45 -7.74
CA LYS A 43 -9.25 -14.36 -8.64
C LYS A 43 -8.78 -13.16 -7.83
N ALA A 44 -7.78 -12.46 -8.36
CA ALA A 44 -7.33 -11.20 -7.79
C ALA A 44 -8.51 -10.22 -7.70
N ALA A 45 -8.55 -9.44 -6.61
CA ALA A 45 -9.55 -8.40 -6.43
C ALA A 45 -9.40 -7.34 -7.53
N LEU A 46 -10.52 -6.73 -7.93
CA LEU A 46 -10.49 -5.58 -8.81
C LEU A 46 -9.94 -4.38 -8.04
N MET A 47 -8.89 -3.76 -8.58
CA MET A 47 -8.28 -2.59 -7.98
C MET A 47 -9.13 -1.33 -8.27
N PRO A 48 -9.28 -0.42 -7.30
CA PRO A 48 -9.88 0.89 -7.58
C PRO A 48 -8.97 1.66 -8.54
N TYR A 49 -9.56 2.52 -9.38
CA TYR A 49 -8.86 3.17 -10.47
C TYR A 49 -7.64 4.00 -10.00
N TRP A 50 -7.78 4.73 -8.88
CA TRP A 50 -6.70 5.51 -8.28
C TRP A 50 -5.49 4.66 -7.84
N ALA A 51 -5.66 3.35 -7.58
CA ALA A 51 -4.54 2.48 -7.22
C ALA A 51 -3.62 2.13 -8.41
N LEU A 52 -3.98 2.53 -9.63
CA LEU A 52 -3.17 2.36 -10.83
C LEU A 52 -2.28 3.58 -11.12
N GLY A 53 -2.46 4.68 -10.37
CA GLY A 53 -1.65 5.88 -10.49
C GLY A 53 -0.28 5.76 -9.81
N PHE A 54 0.48 6.85 -9.79
CA PHE A 54 1.76 6.89 -9.08
C PHE A 54 1.54 7.18 -7.60
N HIS A 55 2.17 6.39 -6.72
CA HIS A 55 2.08 6.54 -5.26
C HIS A 55 3.42 6.95 -4.68
N GLN A 56 3.43 7.97 -3.81
CA GLN A 56 4.61 8.41 -3.08
C GLN A 56 4.53 7.99 -1.60
N CYS A 57 5.61 7.43 -1.06
CA CYS A 57 5.74 7.07 0.35
C CYS A 57 7.19 7.23 0.80
N CYS A 58 7.42 7.64 2.04
CA CYS A 58 8.75 7.65 2.64
C CYS A 58 8.66 7.51 4.16
N TYR A 59 9.56 6.71 4.74
CA TYR A 59 9.81 6.71 6.18
C TYR A 59 10.61 7.96 6.55
N GLY A 60 10.16 8.69 7.58
CA GLY A 60 10.86 9.87 8.09
C GLY A 60 10.37 11.20 7.52
N MET A 61 9.18 11.25 6.93
CA MET A 61 8.46 12.52 6.73
C MET A 61 8.02 13.04 8.10
N ARG A 62 8.85 13.91 8.68
CA ARG A 62 8.85 14.18 10.14
C ARG A 62 7.58 14.85 10.63
N ASP A 63 6.96 15.64 9.77
CA ASP A 63 5.74 16.39 10.00
C ASP A 63 4.97 16.54 8.70
N VAL A 64 3.75 17.05 8.82
CA VAL A 64 2.84 17.35 7.72
C VAL A 64 3.38 18.36 6.71
N TYR A 65 4.27 19.28 7.11
CA TYR A 65 4.80 20.29 6.20
C TYR A 65 5.75 19.67 5.17
N VAL A 66 6.53 18.67 5.59
CA VAL A 66 7.35 17.87 4.65
C VAL A 66 6.44 17.14 3.65
N VAL A 67 5.29 16.62 4.08
CA VAL A 67 4.34 15.94 3.19
C VAL A 67 3.78 16.91 2.14
N ILE A 68 3.37 18.10 2.58
CA ILE A 68 2.86 19.17 1.71
C ILE A 68 3.95 19.63 0.74
N GLU A 69 5.18 19.86 1.21
CA GLU A 69 6.30 20.27 0.38
C GLU A 69 6.61 19.25 -0.72
N VAL A 70 6.63 17.95 -0.36
CA VAL A 70 6.85 16.89 -1.35
C VAL A 70 5.73 16.90 -2.40
N ALA A 71 4.47 16.98 -1.98
CA ALA A 71 3.34 17.05 -2.92
C ALA A 71 3.41 18.29 -3.84
N ALA A 72 3.74 19.45 -3.27
CA ALA A 72 3.91 20.69 -4.03
C ALA A 72 5.06 20.60 -5.04
N ASN A 73 6.17 19.98 -4.68
CA ASN A 73 7.30 19.77 -5.59
C ASN A 73 6.95 18.84 -6.77
N TYR A 74 6.15 17.81 -6.53
CA TYR A 74 5.61 16.95 -7.62
C TYR A 74 4.74 17.76 -8.59
N SER A 75 3.84 18.59 -8.05
CA SER A 75 2.99 19.49 -8.84
C SER A 75 3.82 20.49 -9.65
N ALA A 76 4.80 21.15 -9.01
CA ALA A 76 5.70 22.10 -9.67
C ALA A 76 6.58 21.45 -10.76
N ALA A 77 6.93 20.17 -10.59
CA ALA A 77 7.66 19.39 -11.59
C ALA A 77 6.77 18.82 -12.71
N GLY A 78 5.44 18.98 -12.63
CA GLY A 78 4.49 18.41 -13.58
C GLY A 78 4.44 16.88 -13.56
N ILE A 79 4.79 16.26 -12.42
CA ILE A 79 4.76 14.82 -12.24
C ILE A 79 3.44 14.46 -11.51
N PRO A 80 2.52 13.72 -12.14
CA PRO A 80 1.26 13.37 -11.51
C PRO A 80 1.48 12.38 -10.36
N ILE A 81 0.86 12.66 -9.22
CA ILE A 81 0.78 11.75 -8.08
C ILE A 81 -0.68 11.50 -7.75
N GLU A 82 -1.04 10.23 -7.59
CA GLU A 82 -2.41 9.81 -7.32
C GLU A 82 -2.64 9.57 -5.82
N THR A 83 -1.58 9.28 -5.06
CA THR A 83 -1.66 9.10 -3.60
C THR A 83 -0.36 9.44 -2.91
N MET A 84 -0.45 10.25 -1.85
CA MET A 84 0.62 10.41 -0.87
C MET A 84 0.36 9.53 0.36
N TRP A 85 1.35 8.73 0.73
CA TRP A 85 1.31 7.91 1.93
C TRP A 85 2.19 8.51 3.02
N THR A 86 1.61 8.63 4.21
CA THR A 86 2.35 8.95 5.43
C THR A 86 2.64 7.65 6.18
N TYR A 87 3.92 7.36 6.42
CA TYR A 87 4.33 6.19 7.20
C TYR A 87 4.06 6.39 8.70
N VAL A 88 4.63 5.56 9.59
CA VAL A 88 4.45 5.63 11.05
C VAL A 88 4.77 6.99 11.70
N ASP A 89 5.37 7.94 10.99
CA ASP A 89 5.72 9.25 11.52
C ASP A 89 4.49 10.10 11.91
N TYR A 90 3.33 9.85 11.29
CA TYR A 90 2.09 10.56 11.62
C TYR A 90 1.49 10.17 12.96
N VAL A 91 1.79 8.97 13.47
CA VAL A 91 1.16 8.46 14.69
C VAL A 91 1.91 8.88 15.94
N TYR A 92 1.16 9.28 16.98
CA TYR A 92 1.74 9.74 18.24
C TYR A 92 2.49 8.60 18.94
N LEU A 93 3.81 8.75 19.12
CA LEU A 93 4.68 7.76 19.75
C LEU A 93 4.51 6.33 19.19
N ARG A 94 4.25 6.19 17.88
CA ARG A 94 4.01 4.90 17.20
C ARG A 94 2.77 4.14 17.71
N ARG A 95 1.83 4.84 18.34
CA ARG A 95 0.56 4.26 18.80
C ARG A 95 -0.43 4.19 17.65
N VAL A 96 -0.88 2.97 17.35
CA VAL A 96 -1.93 2.71 16.37
C VAL A 96 -3.19 3.55 16.69
N PHE A 97 -3.91 4.02 15.67
CA PHE A 97 -5.11 4.86 15.78
C PHE A 97 -4.91 6.21 16.50
N THR A 98 -3.72 6.80 16.43
CA THR A 98 -3.44 8.14 16.96
C THR A 98 -2.82 9.04 15.91
N LEU A 99 -2.84 10.35 16.15
CA LEU A 99 -2.20 11.35 15.33
C LEU A 99 -1.27 12.19 16.24
N ASP A 100 -0.04 12.47 15.81
CA ASP A 100 0.88 13.30 16.59
C ASP A 100 0.39 14.75 16.59
N PRO A 101 -0.10 15.29 17.73
CA PRO A 101 -0.74 16.60 17.74
C PRO A 101 0.22 17.76 17.43
N ASN A 102 1.54 17.54 17.56
CA ASN A 102 2.55 18.56 17.33
C ASN A 102 3.05 18.53 15.88
N ARG A 103 3.12 17.35 15.26
CA ARG A 103 3.73 17.14 13.94
C ARG A 103 2.71 16.94 12.83
N PHE A 104 1.53 16.44 13.20
CA PHE A 104 0.40 16.16 12.32
C PHE A 104 -0.88 16.61 13.02
N PRO A 105 -1.16 17.91 13.16
CA PRO A 105 -2.45 18.33 13.70
C PRO A 105 -3.60 17.90 12.80
N LEU A 106 -4.75 17.57 13.39
CA LEU A 106 -5.95 17.10 12.67
C LEU A 106 -6.46 18.10 11.63
N ARG A 107 -6.18 19.39 11.81
CA ARG A 107 -6.62 20.44 10.90
C ARG A 107 -5.43 21.29 10.50
N ILE A 108 -5.21 21.32 9.19
CA ILE A 108 -4.36 22.29 8.50
C ILE A 108 -5.18 22.68 7.28
N ASP A 109 -5.55 23.95 7.23
CA ASP A 109 -6.40 24.43 6.15
C ASP A 109 -5.71 24.17 4.79
N ASN A 110 -6.48 23.69 3.81
CA ASN A 110 -6.04 23.34 2.45
C ASN A 110 -4.99 22.21 2.36
N ALA A 111 -4.77 21.42 3.41
CA ALA A 111 -3.81 20.31 3.37
C ALA A 111 -4.46 18.96 3.08
N PHE A 112 -5.74 18.77 3.41
CA PHE A 112 -6.43 17.48 3.35
C PHE A 112 -7.70 17.56 2.51
N MET A 113 -8.03 16.47 1.82
CA MET A 113 -9.29 16.34 1.11
C MET A 113 -10.45 16.46 2.09
N GLU A 114 -11.47 17.21 1.72
CA GLU A 114 -12.69 17.38 2.49
C GLU A 114 -13.90 16.82 1.72
N TRP A 115 -14.86 16.27 2.46
CA TRP A 115 -16.18 15.99 1.96
C TRP A 115 -16.96 17.29 1.72
N SER A 116 -18.07 17.22 0.98
CA SER A 116 -18.93 18.38 0.70
C SER A 116 -19.60 19.03 1.93
N ASN A 117 -19.36 18.48 3.12
CA ASN A 117 -19.84 18.97 4.41
C ASN A 117 -18.69 19.54 5.27
N ASP A 118 -17.57 19.87 4.65
CA ASP A 118 -16.34 20.42 5.25
C ASP A 118 -15.68 19.48 6.29
N SER A 119 -16.03 18.20 6.28
CA SER A 119 -15.35 17.19 7.11
C SER A 119 -14.20 16.53 6.34
N ILE A 120 -13.06 16.33 7.00
CA ILE A 120 -11.89 15.72 6.36
C ILE A 120 -12.21 14.30 5.90
N TYR A 121 -11.84 13.97 4.66
CA TYR A 121 -11.88 12.63 4.12
C TYR A 121 -10.88 11.73 4.87
N GLN A 122 -11.43 10.82 5.69
CA GLN A 122 -10.68 9.90 6.52
C GLN A 122 -10.72 8.49 5.90
N GLY A 123 -9.56 7.92 5.58
CA GLY A 123 -9.45 6.47 5.34
C GLY A 123 -8.77 5.77 6.50
N VAL A 124 -8.94 4.45 6.54
CA VAL A 124 -8.22 3.60 7.47
C VAL A 124 -7.07 2.94 6.71
N VAL A 125 -5.85 3.30 7.10
CA VAL A 125 -4.59 2.71 6.60
C VAL A 125 -3.89 2.07 7.79
N TRP A 126 -2.91 1.19 7.58
CA TRP A 126 -2.12 0.70 8.70
C TRP A 126 -1.23 1.82 9.28
N PRO A 127 -1.30 2.19 10.58
CA PRO A 127 -2.06 1.56 11.66
C PRO A 127 -3.20 2.43 12.23
N GLY A 128 -3.87 3.29 11.46
CA GLY A 128 -4.87 4.21 11.98
C GLY A 128 -5.74 4.93 10.95
N VAL A 129 -6.49 5.92 11.44
CA VAL A 129 -7.24 6.86 10.61
C VAL A 129 -6.24 7.86 10.00
N THR A 130 -6.29 8.06 8.69
CA THR A 130 -5.42 8.95 7.93
C THR A 130 -6.27 9.88 7.08
N GLY A 131 -6.05 11.19 7.22
CA GLY A 131 -6.56 12.20 6.29
C GLY A 131 -5.71 12.16 5.02
N PHE A 132 -6.35 12.06 3.86
CA PHE A 132 -5.61 12.08 2.60
C PHE A 132 -5.38 13.52 2.16
N PRO A 133 -4.15 13.91 1.77
CA PRO A 133 -3.89 15.26 1.32
C PRO A 133 -4.76 15.67 0.12
N ASP A 134 -5.16 16.94 0.04
CA ASP A 134 -5.87 17.47 -1.14
C ASP A 134 -4.88 17.95 -2.19
N TRP A 135 -4.61 17.10 -3.18
CA TRP A 135 -3.76 17.40 -4.34
C TRP A 135 -4.53 17.99 -5.53
N PHE A 136 -5.87 18.09 -5.43
CA PHE A 136 -6.70 18.79 -6.41
C PHE A 136 -6.96 20.25 -6.00
N ALA A 137 -6.74 20.59 -4.74
CA ALA A 137 -6.80 21.96 -4.25
C ALA A 137 -5.87 22.86 -5.08
N LEU A 138 -6.42 23.97 -5.57
CA LEU A 138 -5.62 25.03 -6.17
C LEU A 138 -4.67 25.57 -5.10
N SER A 139 -3.36 25.57 -5.39
CA SER A 139 -2.39 26.21 -4.52
C SER A 139 -2.70 27.72 -4.46
N THR A 140 -3.36 28.16 -3.40
CA THR A 140 -3.51 29.58 -3.05
C THR A 140 -2.39 30.00 -2.12
#